data_AF-A0A397AVW9-F1
#
_entry.id   AF-A0A397AVW9-F1
#
_cell.length_a   1.000
_cell.length_b   1.000
_cell.length_c   1.000
_cell.angle_alpha   90.00
_cell.angle_beta   90.00
_cell.angle_gamma   90.00
#
_symmetry.space_group_name_H-M   'P 1'
#
loop_
_entity.id
_entity.type
_entity.pdbx_description
1 polymer ?
#
loop_
_entity_poly.entity_id
_entity_poly.type
_entity_poly.pdbx_seq_one_letter_code
_entity_poly.pdbx_strand_id
1 'polypeptide(L)'
;MTPTEATSLMQNADRKVYTPLDEASPPSESADEDRAFADTIAALKASLDRELANQELDLSGSFEHMLSIIRVLWGARETIEALAETQSTDKWLLSFDAEANAKKLMYAEKHYDDLLADAVNADLADLLVRMIGQRVHDEASLELLYELSAWGSVDVQNALYYAASDSQSAVLEFLLRHLEKNSTNIVAIMTQVCMYHHSQWQAMMHVPVTLNGLSLLDVVLARVAGIPSIISSADVPKVVSWMTFLCEACQGPSEENQLLVASSDAVTIVRDFVMDGISFGPGTAETLQMQVQKCAAEVLLILMEGRADGTLHERLAAVMPVSAVVERLQVHYRAIEEWKQSPAHRSLLHHTLSMTKSLLHTDTSKDELQRNLHDFHAAIHLFCIVLHLLYDKQTIESYRTQWYEALANPKAFAAVAFF
;
A
#
# COMPACT_ATOMS: atom_id res chain seq x y z
N MET A 1 -48.66 15.13 -13.03
CA MET A 1 -48.91 13.75 -12.54
C MET A 1 -50.11 13.81 -11.62
N THR A 2 -51.17 13.07 -11.96
CA THR A 2 -52.39 13.00 -11.15
C THR A 2 -52.21 11.99 -10.02
N PRO A 3 -52.97 12.10 -8.91
CA PRO A 3 -52.79 11.27 -7.71
C PRO A 3 -52.96 9.76 -7.95
N THR A 4 -53.53 9.38 -9.09
CA THR A 4 -53.83 8.01 -9.49
C THR A 4 -52.61 7.29 -10.08
N GLU A 5 -51.65 8.01 -10.65
CA GLU A 5 -50.38 7.42 -11.15
C GLU A 5 -49.40 7.12 -10.00
N ALA A 6 -49.47 7.87 -8.90
CA ALA A 6 -48.68 7.63 -7.70
C ALA A 6 -49.09 6.35 -6.95
N THR A 7 -50.37 5.95 -7.05
CA THR A 7 -50.87 4.74 -6.37
C THR A 7 -50.45 3.46 -7.07
N SER A 8 -50.23 3.49 -8.39
CA SER A 8 -49.74 2.34 -9.16
C SER A 8 -48.26 2.04 -8.93
N LEU A 9 -47.44 3.04 -8.58
CA LEU A 9 -46.04 2.86 -8.21
C LEU A 9 -45.86 2.41 -6.75
N MET A 10 -46.78 2.79 -5.86
CA MET A 10 -46.77 2.35 -4.45
C MET A 10 -47.28 0.92 -4.23
N GLN A 11 -48.08 0.36 -5.14
CA GLN A 11 -48.56 -1.03 -5.00
C GLN A 11 -47.53 -2.10 -5.37
N ASN A 12 -46.40 -1.73 -5.97
CA ASN A 12 -45.25 -2.65 -6.17
C ASN A 12 -44.17 -2.50 -5.09
N ALA A 13 -44.34 -1.60 -4.12
CA ALA A 13 -43.36 -1.31 -3.07
C ALA A 13 -43.56 -2.13 -1.77
N ASP A 14 -44.62 -2.93 -1.66
CA ASP A 14 -44.88 -3.74 -0.47
C ASP A 14 -45.13 -5.20 -0.82
N ARG A 15 -44.02 -5.90 -1.05
CA ARG A 15 -43.88 -7.28 -0.58
C ARG A 15 -42.39 -7.61 -0.49
N LYS A 16 -41.83 -7.39 0.70
CA LYS A 16 -40.71 -8.18 1.21
C LYS A 16 -41.17 -9.64 1.31
N VAL A 17 -41.29 -10.31 0.17
CA VAL A 17 -41.28 -11.76 0.14
C VAL A 17 -39.82 -12.10 0.35
N TYR A 18 -39.49 -12.44 1.59
CA TYR A 18 -38.31 -13.22 1.89
C TYR A 18 -38.49 -14.52 1.12
N THR A 19 -38.01 -14.57 -0.12
CA THR A 19 -37.64 -15.84 -0.71
C THR A 19 -36.47 -16.28 0.15
N PRO A 20 -36.59 -17.37 0.92
CA PRO A 20 -35.39 -17.97 1.48
C PRO A 20 -34.43 -18.11 0.31
N LEU A 21 -33.18 -17.69 0.49
CA LEU A 21 -32.12 -18.27 -0.33
C LEU A 21 -32.43 -19.75 -0.32
N ASP A 22 -32.67 -20.35 -1.50
CA ASP A 22 -32.67 -21.81 -1.60
C ASP A 22 -31.51 -22.27 -0.74
N GLU A 23 -31.75 -23.26 0.10
CA GLU A 23 -30.74 -23.92 0.91
C GLU A 23 -29.71 -24.59 -0.03
N ALA A 24 -29.01 -23.83 -0.86
CA ALA A 24 -27.58 -23.92 -0.98
C ALA A 24 -27.06 -23.71 0.44
N SER A 25 -27.13 -24.80 1.21
CA SER A 25 -26.05 -25.13 2.13
C SER A 25 -24.75 -24.64 1.47
N PRO A 26 -23.84 -23.98 2.22
CA PRO A 26 -22.48 -23.82 1.70
C PRO A 26 -22.11 -25.19 1.13
N PRO A 27 -21.62 -25.28 -0.12
CA PRO A 27 -21.33 -26.58 -0.68
C PRO A 27 -20.52 -27.31 0.38
N SER A 28 -20.98 -28.50 0.77
CA SER A 28 -20.30 -29.34 1.75
C SER A 28 -18.88 -29.72 1.31
N GLU A 29 -18.43 -29.17 0.18
CA GLU A 29 -17.11 -29.20 -0.41
C GLU A 29 -16.08 -28.44 0.43
N SER A 30 -16.43 -27.41 1.22
CA SER A 30 -15.39 -26.64 1.95
C SER A 30 -14.60 -27.49 2.94
N ALA A 31 -15.26 -28.36 3.72
CA ALA A 31 -14.56 -29.21 4.69
C ALA A 31 -13.69 -30.31 4.04
N ASP A 32 -14.04 -30.73 2.82
CA ASP A 32 -13.26 -31.72 2.05
C ASP A 32 -12.08 -31.03 1.32
N GLU A 33 -12.25 -29.79 0.85
CA GLU A 33 -11.20 -28.96 0.25
C GLU A 33 -10.18 -28.47 1.30
N ASP A 34 -10.63 -28.04 2.49
CA ASP A 34 -9.77 -27.62 3.61
C ASP A 34 -8.91 -28.79 4.11
N ARG A 35 -9.50 -30.01 4.21
CA ARG A 35 -8.73 -31.22 4.48
C ARG A 35 -7.72 -31.53 3.38
N ALA A 36 -8.10 -31.37 2.11
CA ALA A 36 -7.20 -31.60 0.99
C ALA A 36 -6.01 -30.61 0.99
N PHE A 37 -6.22 -29.37 1.44
CA PHE A 37 -5.15 -28.37 1.57
C PHE A 37 -4.14 -28.74 2.67
N ALA A 38 -4.62 -29.02 3.88
CA ALA A 38 -3.76 -29.45 4.99
C ALA A 38 -3.03 -30.77 4.68
N ASP A 39 -3.71 -31.72 4.02
CA ASP A 39 -3.11 -32.99 3.58
C ASP A 39 -2.00 -32.76 2.53
N THR A 40 -2.14 -31.76 1.66
CA THR A 40 -1.11 -31.38 0.69
C THR A 40 0.13 -30.80 1.39
N ILE A 41 -0.05 -29.99 2.44
CA ILE A 41 1.06 -29.48 3.27
C ILE A 41 1.75 -30.63 4.02
N ALA A 42 0.98 -31.58 4.57
CA ALA A 42 1.53 -32.75 5.21
C ALA A 42 2.32 -33.64 4.22
N ALA A 43 1.85 -33.76 2.97
CA ALA A 43 2.53 -34.47 1.90
C ALA A 43 3.86 -33.78 1.51
N LEU A 44 3.87 -32.44 1.44
CA LEU A 44 5.09 -31.64 1.25
C LEU A 44 6.10 -31.94 2.36
N LYS A 45 5.69 -31.87 3.63
CA LYS A 45 6.53 -32.17 4.79
C LYS A 45 7.15 -33.57 4.69
N ALA A 46 6.33 -34.57 4.39
CA ALA A 46 6.77 -35.96 4.28
C ALA A 46 7.73 -36.19 3.08
N SER A 47 7.53 -35.48 1.96
CA SER A 47 8.44 -35.55 0.81
C SER A 47 9.79 -34.92 1.16
N LEU A 48 9.78 -33.72 1.72
CA LEU A 48 10.97 -32.98 2.10
C LEU A 48 11.79 -33.75 3.15
N ASP A 49 11.16 -34.30 4.18
CA ASP A 49 11.85 -35.10 5.21
C ASP A 49 12.51 -36.36 4.62
N ARG A 50 11.86 -37.01 3.64
CA ARG A 50 12.40 -38.19 2.95
C ARG A 50 13.60 -37.83 2.08
N GLU A 51 13.48 -36.79 1.27
CA GLU A 51 14.53 -36.32 0.34
C GLU A 51 15.78 -35.89 1.12
N LEU A 52 15.60 -35.14 2.21
CA LEU A 52 16.69 -34.72 3.09
C LEU A 52 17.36 -35.89 3.82
N ALA A 53 16.59 -36.90 4.24
CA ALA A 53 17.12 -38.09 4.88
C ALA A 53 17.92 -38.97 3.91
N ASN A 54 17.48 -39.07 2.65
CA ASN A 54 18.11 -39.91 1.63
C ASN A 54 19.35 -39.26 0.98
N GLN A 55 19.62 -37.97 1.22
CA GLN A 55 20.60 -37.16 0.46
C GLN A 55 20.32 -37.18 -1.06
N GLU A 56 19.10 -37.52 -1.45
CA GLU A 56 18.65 -37.49 -2.84
C GLU A 56 18.17 -36.08 -3.16
N LEU A 57 18.77 -35.45 -4.17
CA LEU A 57 18.43 -34.09 -4.63
C LEU A 57 17.22 -34.08 -5.59
N ASP A 58 16.45 -35.15 -5.66
CA ASP A 58 15.22 -35.19 -6.47
C ASP A 58 14.06 -34.58 -5.69
N LEU A 59 13.96 -33.26 -5.78
CA LEU A 59 12.96 -32.43 -5.09
C LEU A 59 11.66 -32.29 -5.91
N SER A 60 11.52 -33.03 -7.01
CA SER A 60 10.39 -32.89 -7.93
C SER A 60 9.05 -33.06 -7.20
N GLY A 61 8.95 -34.07 -6.33
CA GLY A 61 7.76 -34.31 -5.51
C GLY A 61 7.47 -33.15 -4.55
N SER A 62 8.47 -32.65 -3.83
CA SER A 62 8.31 -31.48 -2.94
C SER A 62 7.85 -30.23 -3.72
N PHE A 63 8.43 -29.95 -4.90
CA PHE A 63 8.02 -28.81 -5.71
C PHE A 63 6.62 -28.95 -6.29
N GLU A 64 6.17 -30.15 -6.66
CA GLU A 64 4.80 -30.39 -7.11
C GLU A 64 3.77 -30.05 -6.02
N HIS A 65 4.01 -30.49 -4.77
CA HIS A 65 3.13 -30.15 -3.66
C HIS A 65 3.14 -28.63 -3.37
N MET A 66 4.32 -28.00 -3.43
CA MET A 66 4.45 -26.54 -3.27
C MET A 66 3.63 -25.77 -4.33
N LEU A 67 3.73 -26.15 -5.60
CA LEU A 67 2.95 -25.53 -6.68
C LEU A 67 1.44 -25.74 -6.49
N SER A 68 1.03 -26.89 -5.93
CA SER A 68 -0.38 -27.13 -5.59
C SER A 68 -0.86 -26.18 -4.51
N ILE A 69 -0.06 -25.97 -3.44
CA ILE A 69 -0.36 -25.03 -2.36
C ILE A 69 -0.46 -23.59 -2.91
N ILE A 70 0.51 -23.17 -3.73
CA ILE A 70 0.51 -21.86 -4.39
C ILE A 70 -0.79 -21.65 -5.18
N ARG A 71 -1.22 -22.64 -5.96
CA ARG A 71 -2.45 -22.53 -6.77
C ARG A 71 -3.71 -22.36 -5.92
N VAL A 72 -3.80 -23.05 -4.78
CA VAL A 72 -4.95 -22.92 -3.87
C VAL A 72 -5.01 -21.51 -3.28
N LEU A 73 -3.89 -21.04 -2.71
CA LEU A 73 -3.82 -19.69 -2.12
C LEU A 73 -4.08 -18.60 -3.17
N TRP A 74 -3.44 -18.72 -4.33
CA TRP A 74 -3.59 -17.77 -5.43
C TRP A 74 -5.03 -17.72 -5.95
N GLY A 75 -5.68 -18.88 -6.15
CA GLY A 75 -7.06 -18.94 -6.64
C GLY A 75 -8.07 -18.32 -5.67
N ALA A 76 -7.87 -18.52 -4.37
CA ALA A 76 -8.67 -17.86 -3.35
C ALA A 76 -8.45 -16.34 -3.36
N ARG A 77 -7.20 -15.88 -3.47
CA ARG A 77 -6.87 -14.45 -3.59
C ARG A 77 -7.49 -13.80 -4.83
N GLU A 78 -7.33 -14.42 -6.00
CA GLU A 78 -7.87 -13.93 -7.28
C GLU A 78 -9.41 -13.80 -7.21
N THR A 79 -10.08 -14.73 -6.53
CA THR A 79 -11.54 -14.67 -6.33
C THR A 79 -11.96 -13.44 -5.54
N ILE A 80 -11.22 -13.09 -4.48
CA ILE A 80 -11.47 -11.88 -3.69
C ILE A 80 -11.20 -10.62 -4.52
N GLU A 81 -10.07 -10.55 -5.23
CA GLU A 81 -9.72 -9.41 -6.08
C GLU A 81 -10.78 -9.15 -7.15
N ALA A 82 -11.24 -10.21 -7.83
CA ALA A 82 -12.31 -10.12 -8.83
C ALA A 82 -13.65 -9.64 -8.23
N LEU A 83 -13.98 -10.07 -7.01
CA LEU A 83 -15.20 -9.64 -6.32
C LEU A 83 -15.11 -8.19 -5.83
N ALA A 84 -13.93 -7.76 -5.35
CA ALA A 84 -13.69 -6.41 -4.87
C ALA A 84 -13.88 -5.35 -5.97
N GLU A 85 -13.48 -5.67 -7.21
CA GLU A 85 -13.69 -4.80 -8.38
C GLU A 85 -15.18 -4.54 -8.69
N THR A 86 -16.06 -5.44 -8.26
CA THR A 86 -17.51 -5.34 -8.50
C THR A 86 -18.28 -4.59 -7.41
N GLN A 87 -17.60 -4.08 -6.38
CA GLN A 87 -18.26 -3.35 -5.30
C GLN A 87 -18.92 -2.05 -5.78
N SER A 88 -20.15 -1.81 -5.33
CA SER A 88 -20.82 -0.53 -5.53
C SER A 88 -20.13 0.55 -4.70
N THR A 89 -19.78 1.66 -5.33
CA THR A 89 -19.26 2.86 -4.65
C THR A 89 -20.38 3.68 -3.97
N ASP A 90 -21.65 3.37 -4.24
CA ASP A 90 -22.79 4.12 -3.71
C ASP A 90 -23.27 3.55 -2.38
N LYS A 91 -23.08 4.32 -1.31
CA LYS A 91 -23.41 3.93 0.08
C LYS A 91 -24.91 3.96 0.38
N TRP A 92 -25.73 4.59 -0.47
CA TRP A 92 -27.13 4.89 -0.15
C TRP A 92 -28.14 4.06 -0.92
N LEU A 93 -27.75 3.50 -2.07
CA LEU A 93 -28.59 2.66 -2.93
C LEU A 93 -27.80 1.41 -3.37
N LEU A 94 -27.86 0.37 -2.54
CA LEU A 94 -27.32 -0.94 -2.89
C LEU A 94 -28.37 -1.72 -3.68
N SER A 95 -28.02 -2.12 -4.91
CA SER A 95 -28.82 -3.10 -5.65
C SER A 95 -28.73 -4.46 -4.95
N PHE A 96 -29.71 -5.33 -5.20
CA PHE A 96 -29.67 -6.71 -4.68
C PHE A 96 -28.39 -7.44 -5.13
N ASP A 97 -27.95 -7.22 -6.36
CA ASP A 97 -26.72 -7.82 -6.90
C ASP A 97 -25.47 -7.28 -6.18
N ALA A 98 -25.44 -5.98 -5.83
CA ALA A 98 -24.35 -5.40 -5.04
C ALA A 98 -24.32 -5.98 -3.62
N GLU A 99 -25.49 -6.17 -2.98
CA GLU A 99 -25.57 -6.83 -1.68
C GLU A 99 -25.12 -8.31 -1.75
N ALA A 100 -25.53 -9.02 -2.79
CA ALA A 100 -25.13 -10.41 -3.01
C ALA A 100 -23.62 -10.54 -3.24
N ASN A 101 -23.02 -9.65 -4.04
CA ASN A 101 -21.57 -9.62 -4.28
C ASN A 101 -20.79 -9.24 -3.01
N ALA A 102 -21.29 -8.30 -2.21
CA ALA A 102 -20.68 -7.97 -0.93
C ALA A 102 -20.69 -9.17 0.03
N LYS A 103 -21.78 -9.95 0.07
CA LYS A 103 -21.84 -11.19 0.87
C LYS A 103 -20.85 -12.24 0.34
N LYS A 104 -20.77 -12.43 -0.98
CA LYS A 104 -19.80 -13.36 -1.60
C LYS A 104 -18.37 -12.98 -1.25
N LEU A 105 -18.04 -11.68 -1.32
CA LEU A 105 -16.72 -11.20 -0.93
C LEU A 105 -16.42 -11.52 0.53
N MET A 106 -17.34 -11.24 1.45
CA MET A 106 -17.17 -11.55 2.87
C MET A 106 -16.93 -13.05 3.12
N TYR A 107 -17.62 -13.94 2.39
CA TYR A 107 -17.37 -15.39 2.47
C TYR A 107 -16.03 -15.79 1.85
N ALA A 108 -15.62 -15.15 0.76
CA ALA A 108 -14.34 -15.42 0.11
C ALA A 108 -13.16 -14.95 1.00
N GLU A 109 -13.25 -13.76 1.59
CA GLU A 109 -12.29 -13.24 2.58
C GLU A 109 -12.17 -14.20 3.76
N LYS A 110 -13.31 -14.64 4.33
CA LYS A 110 -13.30 -15.61 5.42
C LYS A 110 -12.65 -16.94 5.02
N HIS A 111 -12.98 -17.47 3.85
CA HIS A 111 -12.37 -18.73 3.38
C HIS A 111 -10.86 -18.58 3.20
N TYR A 112 -10.39 -17.44 2.68
CA TYR A 112 -8.97 -17.17 2.56
C TYR A 112 -8.28 -17.07 3.93
N ASP A 113 -8.90 -16.41 4.90
CA ASP A 113 -8.39 -16.35 6.28
C ASP A 113 -8.32 -17.77 6.91
N ASP A 114 -9.34 -18.60 6.68
CA ASP A 114 -9.37 -19.99 7.14
C ASP A 114 -8.23 -20.82 6.50
N LEU A 115 -7.96 -20.64 5.18
CA LEU A 115 -6.82 -21.27 4.49
C LEU A 115 -5.46 -20.83 5.07
N LEU A 116 -5.30 -19.53 5.38
CA LEU A 116 -4.07 -19.03 6.00
C LEU A 116 -3.90 -19.58 7.42
N ALA A 117 -4.99 -19.71 8.19
CA ALA A 117 -4.97 -20.33 9.50
C ALA A 117 -4.56 -21.82 9.42
N ASP A 118 -5.08 -22.56 8.44
CA ASP A 118 -4.69 -23.94 8.19
C ASP A 118 -3.22 -24.07 7.77
N ALA A 119 -2.73 -23.15 6.93
CA ALA A 119 -1.32 -23.09 6.56
C ALA A 119 -0.40 -22.86 7.77
N VAL A 120 -0.80 -21.96 8.68
CA VAL A 120 -0.07 -21.71 9.94
C VAL A 120 -0.11 -22.94 10.85
N ASN A 121 -1.29 -23.54 11.04
CA ASN A 121 -1.47 -24.74 11.88
C ASN A 121 -0.73 -25.97 11.34
N ALA A 122 -0.53 -26.06 10.03
CA ALA A 122 0.20 -27.14 9.36
C ALA A 122 1.72 -26.90 9.27
N ASP A 123 2.24 -25.87 9.95
CA ASP A 123 3.67 -25.49 9.97
C ASP A 123 4.24 -25.10 8.59
N LEU A 124 3.43 -24.59 7.65
CA LEU A 124 3.91 -24.28 6.30
C LEU A 124 5.05 -23.25 6.30
N ALA A 125 4.99 -22.27 7.20
CA ALA A 125 6.05 -21.28 7.39
C ALA A 125 7.39 -21.94 7.80
N ASP A 126 7.35 -22.92 8.70
CA ASP A 126 8.54 -23.67 9.14
C ASP A 126 9.13 -24.47 7.98
N LEU A 127 8.29 -25.13 7.19
CA LEU A 127 8.73 -25.88 6.00
C LEU A 127 9.44 -24.97 5.00
N LEU A 128 8.84 -23.82 4.67
CA LEU A 128 9.41 -22.86 3.73
C LEU A 128 10.75 -22.31 4.26
N VAL A 129 10.81 -21.90 5.53
CA VAL A 129 12.05 -21.37 6.11
C VAL A 129 13.12 -22.46 6.21
N ARG A 130 12.76 -23.70 6.53
CA ARG A 130 13.70 -24.83 6.55
C ARG A 130 14.27 -25.11 5.17
N MET A 131 13.44 -25.07 4.12
CA MET A 131 13.89 -25.15 2.73
C MET A 131 14.88 -24.03 2.39
N ILE A 132 14.58 -22.79 2.81
CA ILE A 132 15.48 -21.64 2.65
C ILE A 132 16.81 -21.87 3.38
N GLY A 133 16.76 -22.25 4.66
CA GLY A 133 17.93 -22.48 5.52
C GLY A 133 18.84 -23.58 4.99
N GLN A 134 18.27 -24.61 4.36
CA GLN A 134 19.02 -25.71 3.76
C GLN A 134 19.44 -25.44 2.30
N ARG A 135 19.09 -24.28 1.75
CA ARG A 135 19.38 -23.89 0.35
C ARG A 135 18.72 -24.82 -0.67
N VAL A 136 17.57 -25.36 -0.29
CA VAL A 136 16.72 -26.26 -1.08
C VAL A 136 15.49 -25.47 -1.52
N HIS A 137 15.72 -24.42 -2.32
CA HIS A 137 14.68 -23.47 -2.70
C HIS A 137 14.88 -22.99 -4.14
N ASP A 138 13.81 -22.53 -4.77
CA ASP A 138 13.78 -22.00 -6.14
C ASP A 138 12.84 -20.78 -6.24
N GLU A 139 12.44 -20.39 -7.45
CA GLU A 139 11.50 -19.27 -7.63
C GLU A 139 10.10 -19.59 -7.08
N ALA A 140 9.67 -20.85 -7.10
CA ALA A 140 8.39 -21.26 -6.50
C ALA A 140 8.40 -21.05 -4.98
N SER A 141 9.56 -21.12 -4.34
CA SER A 141 9.68 -20.78 -2.90
C SER A 141 9.41 -19.28 -2.65
N LEU A 142 9.81 -18.40 -3.57
CA LEU A 142 9.48 -16.97 -3.50
C LEU A 142 8.00 -16.72 -3.77
N GLU A 143 7.42 -17.41 -4.76
CA GLU A 143 5.99 -17.34 -5.06
C GLU A 143 5.15 -17.82 -3.87
N LEU A 144 5.53 -18.93 -3.22
CA LEU A 144 4.88 -19.40 -2.01
C LEU A 144 4.97 -18.35 -0.89
N LEU A 145 6.14 -17.75 -0.69
CA LEU A 145 6.30 -16.68 0.31
C LEU A 145 5.36 -15.50 0.02
N TYR A 146 5.23 -15.11 -1.24
CA TYR A 146 4.32 -14.03 -1.66
C TYR A 146 2.85 -14.36 -1.41
N GLU A 147 2.40 -15.56 -1.78
CA GLU A 147 1.01 -15.97 -1.56
C GLU A 147 0.71 -16.13 -0.07
N LEU A 148 1.67 -16.58 0.72
CA LEU A 148 1.54 -16.73 2.16
C LEU A 148 1.51 -15.37 2.86
N SER A 149 2.37 -14.42 2.48
CA SER A 149 2.40 -13.08 3.08
C SER A 149 1.31 -12.13 2.57
N ALA A 150 0.53 -12.53 1.56
CA ALA A 150 -0.42 -11.63 0.91
C ALA A 150 -1.39 -10.95 1.90
N TRP A 151 -1.61 -9.65 1.66
CA TRP A 151 -2.38 -8.73 2.51
C TRP A 151 -1.96 -8.61 3.98
N GLY A 152 -0.84 -9.22 4.39
CA GLY A 152 -0.22 -8.98 5.70
C GLY A 152 -0.94 -9.66 6.87
N SER A 153 -1.41 -10.90 6.71
CA SER A 153 -1.98 -11.66 7.83
C SER A 153 -1.01 -11.75 9.02
N VAL A 154 -1.43 -11.24 10.19
CA VAL A 154 -0.58 -11.15 11.40
C VAL A 154 -0.18 -12.53 11.91
N ASP A 155 -1.05 -13.53 11.80
CA ASP A 155 -0.74 -14.90 12.23
C ASP A 155 0.36 -15.51 11.35
N VAL A 156 0.30 -15.25 10.04
CA VAL A 156 1.32 -15.68 9.09
C VAL A 156 2.64 -14.93 9.29
N GLN A 157 2.59 -13.61 9.47
CA GLN A 157 3.77 -12.79 9.75
C GLN A 157 4.51 -13.31 10.98
N ASN A 158 3.79 -13.60 12.06
CA ASN A 158 4.33 -14.19 13.28
C ASN A 158 4.92 -15.59 13.01
N ALA A 159 4.18 -16.46 12.31
CA ALA A 159 4.66 -17.80 11.99
C ALA A 159 5.97 -17.78 11.18
N LEU A 160 6.05 -16.93 10.16
CA LEU A 160 7.27 -16.73 9.36
C LEU A 160 8.42 -16.17 10.20
N TYR A 161 8.15 -15.20 11.08
CA TYR A 161 9.18 -14.64 11.95
C TYR A 161 9.75 -15.67 12.93
N TYR A 162 8.87 -16.43 13.61
CA TYR A 162 9.30 -17.46 14.54
C TYR A 162 10.03 -18.61 13.84
N ALA A 163 9.57 -19.04 12.66
CA ALA A 163 10.28 -20.00 11.83
C ALA A 163 11.68 -19.49 11.42
N ALA A 164 11.79 -18.20 11.10
CA ALA A 164 13.06 -17.57 10.74
C ALA A 164 14.05 -17.42 11.90
N SER A 165 13.66 -17.61 13.17
CA SER A 165 14.53 -17.33 14.33
C SER A 165 15.89 -18.04 14.28
N ASP A 166 15.91 -19.34 13.94
CA ASP A 166 17.14 -20.14 13.84
C ASP A 166 17.85 -20.01 12.47
N SER A 167 17.17 -19.48 11.46
CA SER A 167 17.64 -19.37 10.08
C SER A 167 17.64 -17.93 9.55
N GLN A 168 17.69 -16.94 10.44
CA GLN A 168 17.47 -15.53 10.11
C GLN A 168 18.43 -15.05 9.01
N SER A 169 19.72 -15.36 9.14
CA SER A 169 20.72 -14.98 8.13
C SER A 169 20.43 -15.60 6.76
N ALA A 170 19.93 -16.84 6.70
CA ALA A 170 19.59 -17.51 5.45
C ALA A 170 18.34 -16.89 4.80
N VAL A 171 17.32 -16.54 5.59
CA VAL A 171 16.12 -15.84 5.12
C VAL A 171 16.47 -14.46 4.58
N LEU A 172 17.29 -13.69 5.30
CA LEU A 172 17.75 -12.38 4.84
C LEU A 172 18.63 -12.49 3.59
N GLU A 173 19.52 -13.49 3.49
CA GLU A 173 20.32 -13.76 2.29
C GLU A 173 19.43 -14.12 1.09
N PHE A 174 18.39 -14.92 1.31
CA PHE A 174 17.40 -15.29 0.30
C PHE A 174 16.66 -14.06 -0.23
N LEU A 175 16.07 -13.25 0.66
CA LEU A 175 15.36 -12.03 0.29
C LEU A 175 16.29 -11.03 -0.42
N LEU A 176 17.52 -10.85 0.08
CA LEU A 176 18.49 -9.94 -0.52
C LEU A 176 18.86 -10.38 -1.95
N ARG A 177 19.11 -11.67 -2.16
CA ARG A 177 19.42 -12.22 -3.49
C ARG A 177 18.28 -11.98 -4.48
N HIS A 178 17.04 -12.17 -4.07
CA HIS A 178 15.87 -11.90 -4.93
C HIS A 178 15.66 -10.41 -5.15
N LEU A 179 15.97 -9.59 -4.15
CA LEU A 179 15.91 -8.14 -4.27
C LEU A 179 16.92 -7.68 -5.32
N GLU A 180 18.20 -8.06 -5.19
CA GLU A 180 19.28 -7.76 -6.14
C GLU A 180 18.96 -8.19 -7.58
N LYS A 181 18.34 -9.37 -7.75
CA LYS A 181 17.90 -9.87 -9.07
C LYS A 181 16.69 -9.12 -9.64
N ASN A 182 16.02 -8.29 -8.84
CA ASN A 182 14.72 -7.71 -9.17
C ASN A 182 13.67 -8.79 -9.50
N SER A 183 13.63 -9.87 -8.72
CA SER A 183 12.57 -10.87 -8.84
C SER A 183 11.20 -10.21 -8.67
N THR A 184 10.19 -10.78 -9.32
CA THR A 184 8.80 -10.35 -9.19
C THR A 184 8.36 -10.48 -7.73
N ASN A 185 7.48 -9.60 -7.26
CA ASN A 185 6.89 -9.61 -5.92
C ASN A 185 7.84 -9.43 -4.72
N ILE A 186 9.17 -9.39 -4.89
CA ILE A 186 10.11 -9.30 -3.74
C ILE A 186 9.84 -8.09 -2.84
N VAL A 187 9.62 -6.91 -3.43
CA VAL A 187 9.30 -5.71 -2.65
C VAL A 187 7.91 -5.84 -2.02
N ALA A 188 6.96 -6.47 -2.70
CA ALA A 188 5.62 -6.72 -2.15
C ALA A 188 5.67 -7.65 -0.93
N ILE A 189 6.46 -8.72 -0.97
CA ILE A 189 6.73 -9.60 0.18
C ILE A 189 7.28 -8.77 1.34
N MET A 190 8.34 -7.99 1.10
CA MET A 190 8.98 -7.17 2.13
C MET A 190 8.00 -6.14 2.75
N THR A 191 7.13 -5.55 1.94
CA THR A 191 6.05 -4.67 2.39
C THR A 191 5.04 -5.43 3.25
N GLN A 192 4.55 -6.55 2.72
CA GLN A 192 3.50 -7.38 3.34
C GLN A 192 3.90 -7.93 4.71
N VAL A 193 5.15 -8.35 4.90
CA VAL A 193 5.61 -8.83 6.21
C VAL A 193 5.75 -7.70 7.24
N CYS A 194 5.85 -6.44 6.79
CA CYS A 194 5.89 -5.26 7.66
C CYS A 194 4.50 -4.64 7.91
N MET A 195 3.48 -5.04 7.15
CA MET A 195 2.12 -4.49 7.26
C MET A 195 1.59 -4.55 8.68
N TYR A 196 0.74 -3.56 9.02
CA TYR A 196 0.16 -3.40 10.36
C TYR A 196 1.20 -3.18 11.46
N HIS A 197 2.35 -2.58 11.11
CA HIS A 197 3.42 -2.21 12.02
C HIS A 197 4.06 -3.42 12.73
N HIS A 198 4.32 -4.49 11.99
CA HIS A 198 4.93 -5.69 12.55
C HIS A 198 6.40 -5.43 12.94
N SER A 199 6.60 -4.91 14.15
CA SER A 199 7.86 -4.35 14.66
C SER A 199 9.08 -5.26 14.49
N GLN A 200 8.89 -6.58 14.66
CA GLN A 200 9.96 -7.55 14.50
C GLN A 200 10.45 -7.66 13.05
N TRP A 201 9.53 -7.63 12.08
CA TRP A 201 9.86 -7.67 10.65
C TRP A 201 10.46 -6.35 10.21
N GLN A 202 9.92 -5.22 10.70
CA GLN A 202 10.50 -3.90 10.48
C GLN A 202 11.95 -3.85 10.97
N ALA A 203 12.24 -4.38 12.17
CA ALA A 203 13.59 -4.45 12.69
C ALA A 203 14.51 -5.31 11.80
N MET A 204 14.01 -6.47 11.31
CA MET A 204 14.79 -7.31 10.39
C MET A 204 15.19 -6.60 9.09
N MET A 205 14.40 -5.65 8.60
CA MET A 205 14.68 -4.96 7.33
C MET A 205 15.99 -4.15 7.36
N HIS A 206 16.40 -3.63 8.52
CA HIS A 206 17.65 -2.89 8.67
C HIS A 206 18.82 -3.74 9.18
N VAL A 207 18.60 -5.02 9.50
CA VAL A 207 19.69 -5.91 9.92
C VAL A 207 20.57 -6.25 8.71
N PRO A 208 21.90 -6.00 8.78
CA PRO A 208 22.82 -6.41 7.73
C PRO A 208 22.83 -7.93 7.54
N VAL A 209 22.77 -8.40 6.29
CA VAL A 209 22.78 -9.85 5.99
C VAL A 209 24.08 -10.52 6.44
N THR A 210 25.18 -9.77 6.40
CA THR A 210 26.49 -10.17 6.94
C THR A 210 27.06 -9.02 7.79
N LEU A 211 28.08 -9.28 8.60
CA LEU A 211 28.65 -8.30 9.54
C LEU A 211 28.98 -6.92 8.91
N ASN A 212 29.33 -6.90 7.62
CA ASN A 212 29.62 -5.68 6.85
C ASN A 212 28.80 -5.60 5.55
N GLY A 213 27.70 -6.35 5.47
CA GLY A 213 26.83 -6.40 4.30
C GLY A 213 25.82 -5.25 4.28
N LEU A 214 25.10 -5.14 3.17
CA LEU A 214 23.92 -4.29 3.08
C LEU A 214 22.74 -4.98 3.78
N SER A 215 21.86 -4.19 4.39
CA SER A 215 20.53 -4.64 4.78
C SER A 215 19.56 -4.57 3.58
N LEU A 216 18.37 -5.15 3.72
CA LEU A 216 17.31 -5.04 2.72
C LEU A 216 16.88 -3.57 2.53
N LEU A 217 16.78 -2.84 3.65
CA LEU A 217 16.45 -1.42 3.66
C LEU A 217 17.52 -0.60 2.92
N ASP A 218 18.81 -0.86 3.15
CA ASP A 218 19.91 -0.15 2.45
C ASP A 218 19.81 -0.29 0.92
N VAL A 219 19.45 -1.48 0.42
CA VAL A 219 19.31 -1.72 -1.01
C VAL A 219 18.12 -0.94 -1.58
N VAL A 220 16.99 -0.87 -0.88
CA VAL A 220 15.85 -0.06 -1.33
C VAL A 220 16.16 1.43 -1.26
N LEU A 221 16.84 1.89 -0.21
CA LEU A 221 17.28 3.28 -0.09
C LEU A 221 18.24 3.67 -1.22
N ALA A 222 19.18 2.79 -1.58
CA ALA A 222 20.07 3.01 -2.72
C ALA A 222 19.32 3.09 -4.06
N ARG A 223 18.25 2.29 -4.25
CA ARG A 223 17.40 2.35 -5.44
C ARG A 223 16.63 3.65 -5.53
N VAL A 224 16.04 4.09 -4.42
CA VAL A 224 15.32 5.37 -4.35
C VAL A 224 16.30 6.52 -4.60
N ALA A 225 17.46 6.53 -3.94
CA ALA A 225 18.50 7.54 -4.18
C ALA A 225 18.99 7.57 -5.65
N GLY A 226 18.94 6.44 -6.34
CA GLY A 226 19.32 6.30 -7.75
C GLY A 226 18.24 6.67 -8.78
N ILE A 227 17.05 7.13 -8.33
CA ILE A 227 15.98 7.54 -9.25
C ILE A 227 16.43 8.76 -10.07
N PRO A 228 16.32 8.74 -11.41
CA PRO A 228 16.69 9.87 -12.26
C PRO A 228 15.71 11.04 -12.09
N SER A 229 16.16 12.25 -12.43
CA SER A 229 15.33 13.46 -12.40
C SER A 229 14.15 13.43 -13.39
N ILE A 230 14.16 12.50 -14.36
CA ILE A 230 13.04 12.25 -15.26
C ILE A 230 12.72 10.75 -15.24
N ILE A 231 11.54 10.38 -14.76
CA ILE A 231 11.13 8.97 -14.66
C ILE A 231 10.22 8.57 -15.82
N SER A 232 10.39 7.34 -16.31
CA SER A 232 9.52 6.80 -17.37
C SER A 232 8.20 6.30 -16.78
N SER A 233 7.12 6.32 -17.57
CA SER A 233 5.82 5.77 -17.16
C SER A 233 5.91 4.29 -16.76
N ALA A 234 6.83 3.53 -17.39
CA ALA A 234 7.05 2.11 -17.09
C ALA A 234 7.72 1.87 -15.72
N ASP A 235 8.43 2.86 -15.18
CA ASP A 235 9.12 2.75 -13.90
C ASP A 235 8.24 3.21 -12.72
N VAL A 236 7.16 3.93 -12.98
CA VAL A 236 6.24 4.44 -11.93
C VAL A 236 5.78 3.33 -10.97
N PRO A 237 5.33 2.14 -11.42
CA PRO A 237 4.91 1.09 -10.50
C PRO A 237 6.01 0.63 -9.53
N LYS A 238 7.27 0.62 -9.98
CA LYS A 238 8.42 0.25 -9.14
C LYS A 238 8.70 1.33 -8.09
N VAL A 239 8.63 2.60 -8.48
CA VAL A 239 8.80 3.73 -7.56
C VAL A 239 7.71 3.69 -6.49
N VAL A 240 6.45 3.50 -6.87
CA VAL A 240 5.35 3.33 -5.91
C VAL A 240 5.64 2.17 -4.96
N SER A 241 6.03 1.01 -5.49
CA SER A 241 6.35 -0.17 -4.67
C SER A 241 7.47 0.09 -3.65
N TRP A 242 8.53 0.80 -4.03
CA TRP A 242 9.60 1.19 -3.09
C TRP A 242 9.11 2.17 -2.03
N MET A 243 8.30 3.17 -2.39
CA MET A 243 7.75 4.12 -1.42
C MET A 243 6.78 3.43 -0.45
N THR A 244 5.91 2.56 -0.93
CA THR A 244 5.01 1.76 -0.09
C THR A 244 5.78 0.87 0.88
N PHE A 245 6.86 0.24 0.44
CA PHE A 245 7.75 -0.49 1.35
C PHE A 245 8.35 0.42 2.41
N LEU A 246 8.86 1.61 2.04
CA LEU A 246 9.42 2.56 3.00
C LEU A 246 8.37 3.02 4.03
N CYS A 247 7.12 3.21 3.61
CA CYS A 247 6.01 3.46 4.53
C CYS A 247 5.90 2.32 5.54
N GLU A 248 5.63 1.08 5.11
CA GLU A 248 5.40 -0.05 6.02
C GLU A 248 6.62 -0.39 6.89
N ALA A 249 7.84 -0.21 6.38
CA ALA A 249 9.07 -0.42 7.14
C ALA A 249 9.25 0.62 8.26
N CYS A 250 8.67 1.82 8.12
CA CYS A 250 8.83 2.93 9.07
C CYS A 250 7.57 3.25 9.87
N GLN A 251 6.42 2.67 9.52
CA GLN A 251 5.12 3.01 10.09
C GLN A 251 4.97 2.47 11.52
N GLY A 252 4.35 3.27 12.39
CA GLY A 252 4.43 3.04 13.84
C GLY A 252 5.77 3.48 14.42
N PRO A 253 6.04 3.25 15.72
CA PRO A 253 7.30 3.64 16.35
C PRO A 253 8.45 2.72 15.91
N SER A 254 9.10 3.05 14.78
CA SER A 254 10.30 2.37 14.27
C SER A 254 11.46 3.35 14.16
N GLU A 255 11.94 3.82 15.32
CA GLU A 255 12.89 4.94 15.39
C GLU A 255 14.18 4.70 14.58
N GLU A 256 14.65 3.45 14.54
CA GLU A 256 15.87 3.03 13.85
C GLU A 256 15.69 3.14 12.33
N ASN A 257 14.61 2.56 11.78
CA ASN A 257 14.32 2.64 10.35
C ASN A 257 14.08 4.08 9.93
N GLN A 258 13.26 4.83 10.69
CA GLN A 258 12.98 6.23 10.41
C GLN A 258 14.27 7.07 10.36
N LEU A 259 15.20 6.84 11.30
CA LEU A 259 16.48 7.54 11.31
C LEU A 259 17.38 7.15 10.12
N LEU A 260 17.40 5.86 9.73
CA LEU A 260 18.14 5.38 8.57
C LEU A 260 17.62 6.01 7.27
N VAL A 261 16.31 5.98 7.05
CA VAL A 261 15.69 6.61 5.87
C VAL A 261 15.98 8.11 5.85
N ALA A 262 15.74 8.82 6.96
CA ALA A 262 15.96 10.26 7.06
C ALA A 262 17.44 10.68 6.94
N SER A 263 18.39 9.76 7.17
CA SER A 263 19.83 10.02 7.04
C SER A 263 20.41 9.64 5.68
N SER A 264 19.62 9.00 4.82
CA SER A 264 20.04 8.55 3.50
C SER A 264 19.78 9.61 2.41
N ASP A 265 20.46 9.49 1.27
CA ASP A 265 20.18 10.32 0.10
C ASP A 265 18.77 10.09 -0.47
N ALA A 266 18.12 8.97 -0.13
CA ALA A 266 16.76 8.68 -0.57
C ALA A 266 15.76 9.74 -0.09
N VAL A 267 15.93 10.32 1.10
CA VAL A 267 15.01 11.35 1.62
C VAL A 267 14.96 12.59 0.73
N THR A 268 16.07 12.90 0.06
CA THR A 268 16.21 14.01 -0.89
C THR A 268 15.36 13.75 -2.14
N ILE A 269 15.40 12.52 -2.65
CA ILE A 269 14.58 12.07 -3.78
C ILE A 269 13.09 12.05 -3.42
N VAL A 270 12.74 11.52 -2.25
CA VAL A 270 11.35 11.51 -1.73
C VAL A 270 10.82 12.95 -1.66
N ARG A 271 11.61 13.86 -1.10
CA ARG A 271 11.31 15.30 -1.06
C ARG A 271 11.15 15.90 -2.46
N ASP A 272 11.97 15.50 -3.43
CA ASP A 272 11.86 16.00 -4.81
C ASP A 272 10.58 15.56 -5.50
N PHE A 273 10.00 14.41 -5.18
CA PHE A 273 8.67 14.07 -5.70
C PHE A 273 7.58 15.02 -5.18
N VAL A 274 7.61 15.37 -3.89
CA VAL A 274 6.62 16.29 -3.28
C VAL A 274 6.83 17.73 -3.73
N MET A 275 8.08 18.11 -4.02
CA MET A 275 8.48 19.47 -4.39
C MET A 275 8.59 19.69 -5.91
N ASP A 276 8.07 18.77 -6.73
CA ASP A 276 8.19 18.70 -8.19
C ASP A 276 9.64 18.87 -8.73
N GLY A 277 10.63 18.38 -7.97
CA GLY A 277 12.03 18.29 -8.39
C GLY A 277 12.30 17.13 -9.35
N ILE A 278 11.40 16.13 -9.38
CA ILE A 278 11.43 15.01 -10.34
C ILE A 278 10.29 15.18 -11.33
N SER A 279 10.62 15.11 -12.62
CA SER A 279 9.66 15.19 -13.72
C SER A 279 9.23 13.80 -14.19
N PHE A 280 8.01 13.69 -14.70
CA PHE A 280 7.51 12.48 -15.33
C PHE A 280 7.68 12.55 -16.84
N GLY A 281 8.04 11.43 -17.45
CA GLY A 281 8.21 11.32 -18.90
C GLY A 281 6.90 11.62 -19.65
N PRO A 282 7.00 12.01 -20.94
CA PRO A 282 5.84 12.38 -21.74
C PRO A 282 4.84 11.23 -21.82
N GLY A 283 3.55 11.53 -21.61
CA GLY A 283 2.47 10.55 -21.66
C GLY A 283 2.22 9.78 -20.36
N THR A 284 2.91 10.10 -19.26
CA THR A 284 2.59 9.55 -17.94
C THR A 284 1.25 10.11 -17.45
N ALA A 285 0.29 9.24 -17.14
CA ALA A 285 -1.04 9.65 -16.69
C ALA A 285 -0.97 10.44 -15.37
N GLU A 286 -1.74 11.52 -15.25
CA GLU A 286 -1.78 12.39 -14.06
C GLU A 286 -2.13 11.62 -12.78
N THR A 287 -2.98 10.59 -12.87
CA THR A 287 -3.32 9.69 -11.75
C THR A 287 -2.10 8.95 -11.19
N LEU A 288 -1.19 8.51 -12.05
CA LEU A 288 0.05 7.85 -11.66
C LEU A 288 1.05 8.83 -11.03
N GLN A 289 1.07 10.07 -11.53
CA GLN A 289 1.89 11.15 -10.93
C GLN A 289 1.42 11.47 -9.51
N MET A 290 0.11 11.67 -9.34
CA MET A 290 -0.50 11.88 -8.02
C MET A 290 -0.23 10.72 -7.06
N GLN A 291 -0.28 9.48 -7.55
CA GLN A 291 0.01 8.31 -6.72
C GLN A 291 1.44 8.33 -6.17
N VAL A 292 2.43 8.64 -7.01
CA VAL A 292 3.84 8.72 -6.57
C VAL A 292 4.03 9.86 -5.57
N GLN A 293 3.46 11.04 -5.84
CA GLN A 293 3.55 12.19 -4.93
C GLN A 293 2.89 11.91 -3.58
N LYS A 294 1.73 11.26 -3.59
CA LYS A 294 1.04 10.82 -2.38
C LYS A 294 1.92 9.88 -1.56
N CYS A 295 2.45 8.82 -2.18
CA CYS A 295 3.33 7.88 -1.47
C CYS A 295 4.59 8.55 -0.94
N ALA A 296 5.21 9.47 -1.70
CA ALA A 296 6.36 10.22 -1.23
C ALA A 296 6.03 11.12 -0.01
N ALA A 297 4.86 11.77 -0.03
CA ALA A 297 4.39 12.55 1.11
C ALA A 297 4.09 11.69 2.34
N GLU A 298 3.49 10.51 2.13
CA GLU A 298 3.25 9.52 3.20
C GLU A 298 4.56 9.07 3.84
N VAL A 299 5.60 8.77 3.06
CA VAL A 299 6.93 8.45 3.59
C VAL A 299 7.42 9.58 4.51
N LEU A 300 7.42 10.84 4.06
CA LEU A 300 7.89 11.97 4.87
C LEU A 300 7.09 12.18 6.15
N LEU A 301 5.77 11.96 6.12
CA LEU A 301 4.90 12.04 7.29
C LEU A 301 5.20 10.92 8.29
N ILE A 302 5.35 9.69 7.81
CA ILE A 302 5.65 8.51 8.63
C ILE A 302 6.99 8.67 9.35
N LEU A 303 7.99 9.31 8.72
CA LEU A 303 9.27 9.56 9.38
C LEU A 303 9.12 10.41 10.66
N MET A 304 8.10 11.27 10.75
CA MET A 304 7.81 12.09 11.93
C MET A 304 6.87 11.41 12.93
N GLU A 305 6.26 10.28 12.57
CA GLU A 305 5.25 9.62 13.38
C GLU A 305 5.87 9.01 14.65
N GLY A 306 5.23 9.26 15.80
CA GLY A 306 5.63 8.65 17.08
C GLY A 306 6.95 9.17 17.66
N ARG A 307 7.61 10.13 17.01
CA ARG A 307 8.92 10.66 17.44
C ARG A 307 8.79 11.75 18.49
N ALA A 308 9.55 11.58 19.58
CA ALA A 308 9.68 12.59 20.62
C ALA A 308 11.02 13.35 20.56
N ASP A 309 12.03 12.81 19.86
CA ASP A 309 13.27 13.55 19.60
C ASP A 309 13.13 14.41 18.33
N GLY A 310 13.69 15.62 18.38
CA GLY A 310 13.65 16.50 17.23
C GLY A 310 14.80 16.36 16.26
N THR A 311 15.66 15.35 16.41
CA THR A 311 16.79 15.12 15.48
C THR A 311 16.28 14.91 14.07
N LEU A 312 15.22 14.11 13.94
CA LEU A 312 14.61 13.81 12.65
C LEU A 312 13.87 15.04 12.10
N HIS A 313 13.16 15.77 12.96
CA HIS A 313 12.48 17.02 12.63
C HIS A 313 13.45 18.07 12.07
N GLU A 314 14.62 18.25 12.71
CA GLU A 314 15.68 19.14 12.22
C GLU A 314 16.21 18.73 10.84
N ARG A 315 16.42 17.42 10.62
CA ARG A 315 16.86 16.89 9.32
C ARG A 315 15.82 17.13 8.23
N LEU A 316 14.55 16.86 8.52
CA LEU A 316 13.45 17.09 7.58
C LEU A 316 13.27 18.59 7.27
N ALA A 317 13.39 19.45 8.28
CA ALA A 317 13.38 20.90 8.09
C ALA A 317 14.55 21.39 7.22
N ALA A 318 15.73 20.75 7.32
CA ALA A 318 16.87 21.08 6.49
C ALA A 318 16.68 20.69 5.00
N VAL A 319 16.04 19.54 4.73
CA VAL A 319 15.78 19.09 3.35
C VAL A 319 14.56 19.79 2.70
N MET A 320 13.68 20.40 3.51
CA MET A 320 12.52 21.17 3.07
C MET A 320 12.58 22.62 3.58
N PRO A 321 13.48 23.46 3.06
CA PRO A 321 13.61 24.84 3.54
C PRO A 321 12.34 25.65 3.29
N VAL A 322 11.95 26.47 4.27
CA VAL A 322 10.72 27.30 4.25
C VAL A 322 10.54 28.05 2.94
N SER A 323 11.61 28.65 2.41
CA SER A 323 11.55 29.43 1.17
C SER A 323 11.08 28.60 -0.02
N ALA A 324 11.60 27.38 -0.17
CA ALA A 324 11.24 26.49 -1.26
C ALA A 324 9.80 25.98 -1.11
N VAL A 325 9.41 25.63 0.12
CA VAL A 325 8.05 25.20 0.45
C VAL A 325 7.02 26.27 0.11
N VAL A 326 7.24 27.51 0.58
CA VAL A 326 6.33 28.63 0.33
C VAL A 326 6.26 28.96 -1.15
N GLU A 327 7.40 28.96 -1.86
CA GLU A 327 7.42 29.16 -3.31
C GLU A 327 6.58 28.09 -4.04
N ARG A 328 6.71 26.82 -3.64
CA ARG A 328 5.94 25.72 -4.22
C ARG A 328 4.44 25.84 -3.96
N LEU A 329 4.03 26.16 -2.73
CA LEU A 329 2.62 26.43 -2.41
C LEU A 329 2.06 27.60 -3.24
N GLN A 330 2.85 28.64 -3.48
CA GLN A 330 2.46 29.73 -4.38
C GLN A 330 2.35 29.31 -5.85
N VAL A 331 3.16 28.35 -6.31
CA VAL A 331 3.05 27.78 -7.67
C VAL A 331 1.72 27.03 -7.80
N HIS A 332 1.41 26.11 -6.89
CA HIS A 332 0.13 25.37 -6.94
C HIS A 332 -1.07 26.29 -6.81
N TYR A 333 -1.03 27.28 -5.90
CA TYR A 333 -2.10 28.27 -5.77
C TYR A 333 -2.35 29.02 -7.10
N ARG A 334 -1.29 29.44 -7.78
CA ARG A 334 -1.41 30.12 -9.09
C ARG A 334 -1.97 29.19 -10.16
N ALA A 335 -1.51 27.95 -10.24
CA ALA A 335 -2.03 26.97 -11.19
C ALA A 335 -3.55 26.75 -11.00
N ILE A 336 -4.00 26.64 -9.76
CA ILE A 336 -5.42 26.50 -9.40
C ILE A 336 -6.21 27.76 -9.78
N GLU A 337 -5.68 28.96 -9.52
CA GLU A 337 -6.35 30.21 -9.91
C GLU A 337 -6.43 30.39 -11.43
N GLU A 338 -5.38 30.02 -12.17
CA GLU A 338 -5.37 30.02 -13.65
C GLU A 338 -6.40 29.01 -14.19
N TRP A 339 -6.48 27.81 -13.60
CA TRP A 339 -7.49 26.81 -13.92
C TRP A 339 -8.91 27.36 -13.74
N LYS A 340 -9.20 28.05 -12.62
CA LYS A 340 -10.52 28.70 -12.38
C LYS A 340 -10.86 29.77 -13.42
N GLN A 341 -9.84 30.43 -13.96
CA GLN A 341 -10.01 31.51 -14.92
C GLN A 341 -10.15 31.02 -16.36
N SER A 342 -9.78 29.76 -16.64
CA SER A 342 -9.83 29.16 -17.98
C SER A 342 -11.25 29.08 -18.56
N PRO A 343 -11.49 29.63 -19.78
CA PRO A 343 -12.82 29.64 -20.42
C PRO A 343 -13.40 28.25 -20.67
N ALA A 344 -12.56 27.29 -21.07
CA ALA A 344 -12.96 25.90 -21.32
C ALA A 344 -13.48 25.24 -20.03
N HIS A 345 -12.79 25.47 -18.91
CA HIS A 345 -13.17 24.92 -17.61
C HIS A 345 -14.36 25.63 -16.99
N ARG A 346 -14.52 26.95 -17.18
CA ARG A 346 -15.74 27.65 -16.78
C ARG A 346 -16.97 27.05 -17.45
N SER A 347 -16.89 26.72 -18.74
CA SER A 347 -17.96 26.03 -19.45
C SER A 347 -18.20 24.62 -18.92
N LEU A 348 -17.14 23.86 -18.64
CA LEU A 348 -17.21 22.51 -18.07
C LEU A 348 -17.85 22.53 -16.66
N LEU A 349 -17.39 23.41 -15.77
CA LEU A 349 -17.97 23.66 -14.45
C LEU A 349 -19.46 23.99 -14.55
N HIS A 350 -19.84 24.90 -15.43
CA HIS A 350 -21.26 25.25 -15.63
C HIS A 350 -22.09 24.06 -16.13
N HIS A 351 -21.55 23.26 -17.06
CA HIS A 351 -22.24 22.09 -17.60
C HIS A 351 -22.35 20.95 -16.60
N THR A 352 -21.24 20.57 -15.95
CA THR A 352 -21.19 19.48 -14.95
C THR A 352 -22.06 19.82 -13.74
N LEU A 353 -21.95 21.04 -13.19
CA LEU A 353 -22.80 21.48 -12.09
C LEU A 353 -24.29 21.53 -12.47
N SER A 354 -24.61 21.93 -13.70
CA SER A 354 -26.00 21.91 -14.20
C SER A 354 -26.53 20.49 -14.35
N MET A 355 -25.70 19.55 -14.80
CA MET A 355 -26.06 18.14 -14.96
C MET A 355 -26.21 17.43 -13.61
N THR A 356 -25.26 17.55 -12.69
CA THR A 356 -25.35 16.92 -11.37
C THR A 356 -26.49 17.51 -10.53
N LYS A 357 -26.73 18.81 -10.62
CA LYS A 357 -27.90 19.45 -9.98
C LYS A 357 -29.22 18.94 -10.56
N SER A 358 -29.24 18.56 -11.84
CA SER A 358 -30.43 18.01 -12.51
C SER A 358 -30.62 16.50 -12.30
N LEU A 359 -29.55 15.74 -12.05
CA LEU A 359 -29.59 14.27 -11.97
C LEU A 359 -29.56 13.72 -10.55
N LEU A 360 -28.93 14.43 -9.60
CA LEU A 360 -28.63 13.90 -8.27
C LEU A 360 -29.27 14.67 -7.12
N HIS A 361 -29.94 15.81 -7.37
CA HIS A 361 -30.41 16.72 -6.30
C HIS A 361 -29.32 17.09 -5.26
N THR A 362 -28.05 16.90 -5.59
CA THR A 362 -26.91 17.24 -4.75
C THR A 362 -26.32 18.56 -5.25
N ASP A 363 -26.20 19.54 -4.36
CA ASP A 363 -25.44 20.76 -4.62
C ASP A 363 -23.94 20.43 -4.64
N THR A 364 -23.44 19.91 -5.75
CA THR A 364 -22.00 19.79 -5.96
C THR A 364 -21.42 21.21 -5.96
N SER A 365 -20.50 21.53 -5.06
CA SER A 365 -19.99 22.89 -4.93
C SER A 365 -18.83 23.15 -5.90
N LYS A 366 -18.58 24.41 -6.28
CA LYS A 366 -17.40 24.79 -7.08
C LYS A 366 -16.08 24.42 -6.40
N ASP A 367 -16.10 24.25 -5.08
CA ASP A 367 -14.94 23.90 -4.26
C ASP A 367 -14.64 22.40 -4.35
N GLU A 368 -15.65 21.54 -4.53
CA GLU A 368 -15.46 20.09 -4.70
C GLU A 368 -14.72 19.75 -6.00
N LEU A 369 -14.97 20.48 -7.09
CA LEU A 369 -14.28 20.25 -8.36
C LEU A 369 -12.80 20.67 -8.32
N GLN A 370 -12.46 21.70 -7.54
CA GLN A 370 -11.07 22.14 -7.33
C GLN A 370 -10.27 21.13 -6.50
N ARG A 371 -10.94 20.46 -5.55
CA ARG A 371 -10.32 19.45 -4.69
C ARG A 371 -9.80 18.23 -5.46
N ASN A 372 -10.29 18.01 -6.69
CA ASN A 372 -9.85 16.91 -7.55
C ASN A 372 -8.65 17.26 -8.45
N LEU A 373 -8.11 18.47 -8.36
CA LEU A 373 -6.94 18.89 -9.14
C LEU A 373 -5.66 18.31 -8.54
N HIS A 374 -4.74 17.85 -9.40
CA HIS A 374 -3.41 17.41 -9.00
C HIS A 374 -2.69 18.45 -8.13
N ASP A 375 -2.64 19.71 -8.58
CA ASP A 375 -2.02 20.81 -7.83
C ASP A 375 -2.63 21.04 -6.45
N PHE A 376 -3.94 20.77 -6.29
CA PHE A 376 -4.58 20.88 -4.99
C PHE A 376 -4.12 19.76 -4.07
N HIS A 377 -4.12 18.51 -4.54
CA HIS A 377 -3.64 17.37 -3.76
C HIS A 377 -2.16 17.50 -3.38
N ALA A 378 -1.30 17.88 -4.33
CA ALA A 378 0.12 18.12 -4.09
C ALA A 378 0.35 19.20 -3.02
N ALA A 379 -0.39 20.31 -3.09
CA ALA A 379 -0.31 21.37 -2.09
C ALA A 379 -0.78 20.91 -0.70
N ILE A 380 -1.86 20.13 -0.60
CA ILE A 380 -2.34 19.59 0.68
C ILE A 380 -1.30 18.64 1.29
N HIS A 381 -0.70 17.76 0.50
CA HIS A 381 0.36 16.86 0.98
C HIS A 381 1.55 17.64 1.55
N LEU A 382 2.04 18.64 0.80
CA LEU A 382 3.10 19.52 1.26
C LEU A 382 2.71 20.29 2.53
N PHE A 383 1.50 20.81 2.58
CA PHE A 383 1.00 21.55 3.75
C PHE A 383 0.90 20.68 5.00
N CYS A 384 0.41 19.44 4.88
CA CYS A 384 0.38 18.48 5.99
C CYS A 384 1.76 18.22 6.58
N ILE A 385 2.78 18.03 5.73
CA ILE A 385 4.17 17.82 6.18
C ILE A 385 4.68 19.02 6.98
N VAL A 386 4.43 20.23 6.46
CA VAL A 386 4.85 21.47 7.12
C VAL A 386 4.15 21.68 8.44
N LEU A 387 2.84 21.39 8.53
CA LEU A 387 2.11 21.49 9.79
C LEU A 387 2.72 20.62 10.88
N HIS A 388 3.16 19.40 10.54
CA HIS A 388 3.86 18.52 11.48
C HIS A 388 5.19 19.14 11.94
N LEU A 389 6.01 19.64 11.00
CA LEU A 389 7.27 20.33 11.33
C LEU A 389 7.06 21.56 12.23
N LEU A 390 5.97 22.30 12.04
CA LEU A 390 5.67 23.49 12.83
C LEU A 390 5.13 23.17 14.22
N TYR A 391 4.45 22.03 14.39
CA TYR A 391 3.78 21.66 15.64
C TYR A 391 4.75 21.12 16.69
N ASP A 392 5.91 20.58 16.28
CA ASP A 392 6.95 20.19 17.25
C ASP A 392 7.47 21.41 18.01
N LYS A 393 7.22 21.42 19.32
CA LYS A 393 7.46 22.58 20.18
C LYS A 393 8.91 22.70 20.63
N GLN A 394 9.67 21.61 20.60
CA GLN A 394 10.95 21.56 21.31
C GLN A 394 12.16 21.85 20.41
N THR A 395 12.04 21.74 19.09
CA THR A 395 13.24 21.49 18.28
C THR A 395 13.42 22.29 16.99
N ILE A 396 12.43 23.08 16.53
CA ILE A 396 12.60 23.86 15.28
C ILE A 396 12.14 25.32 15.35
N GLU A 397 12.56 26.04 16.39
CA GLU A 397 12.24 27.47 16.53
C GLU A 397 12.72 28.32 15.33
N SER A 398 13.90 28.02 14.78
CA SER A 398 14.43 28.69 13.58
C SER A 398 13.51 28.51 12.36
N TYR A 399 12.99 27.30 12.13
CA TYR A 399 12.09 27.02 11.01
C TYR A 399 10.75 27.73 11.19
N ARG A 400 10.21 27.74 12.41
CA ARG A 400 8.98 28.48 12.73
C ARG A 400 9.14 29.99 12.53
N THR A 401 10.26 30.56 12.95
CA THR A 401 10.56 31.98 12.71
C THR A 401 10.63 32.29 11.22
N GLN A 402 11.39 31.50 10.45
CA GLN A 402 11.46 31.66 8.99
C GLN A 402 10.08 31.53 8.34
N TRP A 403 9.22 30.62 8.83
CA TRP A 403 7.85 30.45 8.36
C TRP A 403 7.03 31.73 8.57
N TYR A 404 7.04 32.30 9.78
CA TYR A 404 6.34 33.55 10.06
C TYR A 404 6.87 34.73 9.25
N GLU A 405 8.20 34.82 9.05
CA GLU A 405 8.81 35.84 8.20
C GLU A 405 8.38 35.69 6.73
N ALA A 406 8.33 34.47 6.20
CA ALA A 406 7.86 34.21 4.84
C ALA A 406 6.39 34.61 4.67
N LEU A 407 5.55 34.33 5.68
CA LEU A 407 4.13 34.71 5.68
C LEU A 407 3.89 36.22 5.89
N ALA A 408 4.89 37.01 6.25
CA ALA A 408 4.75 38.47 6.25
C ALA A 408 4.56 39.03 4.82
N ASN A 409 4.91 38.26 3.78
CA ASN A 409 4.60 38.60 2.40
C ASN A 409 3.11 38.32 2.09
N PRO A 410 2.31 39.32 1.68
CA PRO A 410 0.88 39.14 1.44
C PRO A 410 0.54 38.08 0.38
N LYS A 411 1.42 37.87 -0.62
CA LYS A 411 1.21 36.84 -1.64
C LYS A 411 1.43 35.44 -1.09
N ALA A 412 2.44 35.27 -0.23
CA ALA A 412 2.70 34.01 0.47
C ALA A 412 1.56 33.70 1.43
N PHE A 413 1.15 34.70 2.22
CA PHE A 413 0.02 34.56 3.12
C PHE A 413 -1.26 34.15 2.38
N ALA A 414 -1.60 34.81 1.28
CA ALA A 414 -2.80 34.48 0.51
C ALA A 414 -2.77 33.05 -0.06
N ALA A 415 -1.62 32.60 -0.58
CA ALA A 415 -1.47 31.24 -1.08
C ALA A 415 -1.57 30.19 0.03
N VAL A 416 -0.90 30.42 1.16
CA VAL A 416 -0.92 29.47 2.29
C VAL A 416 -2.28 29.46 2.97
N ALA A 417 -2.95 30.61 3.13
CA ALA A 417 -4.27 30.68 3.75
C ALA A 417 -5.41 30.12 2.87
N PHE A 418 -5.14 29.86 1.59
CA PHE A 418 -6.10 29.20 0.70
C PHE A 418 -6.22 27.70 0.98
N PHE A 419 -5.11 27.05 1.35
CA PHE A 419 -5.03 25.64 1.72
C PHE A 419 -5.26 25.48 3.23
#